data_AF-L2GK68-F1
#
_entry.id   AF-L2GK68-F1
#
_cell.length_a   1.000
_cell.length_b   1.000
_cell.length_c   1.000
_cell.angle_alpha   90.00
_cell.angle_beta   90.00
_cell.angle_gamma   90.00
#
_symmetry.space_group_name_H-M   'P 1'
#
loop_
_entity.id
_entity.type
_entity.pdbx_description
1 polymer ?
#
loop_
_entity_poly.entity_id
_entity_poly.type
_entity_poly.pdbx_seq_one_letter_code
_entity_poly.pdbx_strand_id
1 'polypeptide(L)'
;MTNRLDKLMLGGEMLKLLASFNIDGFITTMQDEHLNEFINDNDNKIMHLTGFTGSAGIAFTSIHEKVLITDGRYYLQAERELRENESKGYRLVKQEDQEEYWKEILKSINSIGVDTRYISIRDYETLKNIFNMLGTKLVHVPDIVLELWKDRPARQFRKIIDLQEYRYRKEVDFDEIVLSLEQCSQFSNTSNSKTSNLDLLFDNEIVKQQGDSLTSIAGESRKDKISRVLETLNEDEILVLTELDTIAWIFNLRGEDIKNNLFFYSFSVIFKEKVVLFTNSDVKLPELQDIVQPTSNETWDGTSYSFEIKGYSEFYRYIESFKHDKKIVISPNTPAFIANKFKNKRITNDIRALQSVKNKMELYGMLRANILDALALIKLSTWIHTASRTEREIAEQLRKIKSENRYFLRTSFDSIVAVGKNGAELHHSIGDTYTAKEKAILIDSGSQYIFGTTDITRTLSTRPDAILKRDYTFVLKATIAPKLLQERELGGDTVDTTARSVLLSEGLTYDSSTGHGVGFGLNVHENPPAISQNGGEILENQVFTIEPGVYREGKYGIRIEDMVYLESLDGMDIVHDLTFAPYQMDMIDRNLLTEDESKYINTKNRKIGCLFMSRIKDKASLKYLIENTKEL
;
A
#
# COMPACT_ATOMS: atom_id res chain seq x y z
N MET A 1 -38.90 27.83 -16.38
CA MET A 1 -38.31 27.81 -15.01
C MET A 1 -37.26 26.73 -14.83
N THR A 2 -37.29 25.63 -15.59
CA THR A 2 -36.28 24.55 -15.64
C THR A 2 -34.85 25.05 -15.93
N ASN A 3 -34.68 25.93 -16.92
CA ASN A 3 -33.36 26.40 -17.38
C ASN A 3 -32.54 27.25 -16.37
N ARG A 4 -33.12 27.65 -15.23
CA ARG A 4 -32.45 28.48 -14.20
C ARG A 4 -31.99 27.66 -13.00
N LEU A 5 -32.73 26.60 -12.65
CA LEU A 5 -32.35 25.62 -11.64
C LEU A 5 -31.21 24.73 -12.17
N ASP A 6 -31.27 24.30 -13.43
CA ASP A 6 -30.20 23.49 -14.05
C ASP A 6 -28.87 24.28 -14.13
N LYS A 7 -28.94 25.58 -14.44
CA LYS A 7 -27.76 26.48 -14.42
C LYS A 7 -27.22 26.77 -13.01
N LEU A 8 -28.06 26.70 -11.97
CA LEU A 8 -27.62 26.83 -10.58
C LEU A 8 -26.91 25.54 -10.11
N MET A 9 -27.41 24.37 -10.54
CA MET A 9 -26.84 23.05 -10.19
C MET A 9 -25.50 22.76 -10.88
N LEU A 10 -25.28 23.27 -12.10
CA LEU A 10 -24.02 23.11 -12.82
C LEU A 10 -22.89 24.05 -12.36
N GLY A 11 -23.16 25.01 -11.47
CA GLY A 11 -22.17 25.96 -10.96
C GLY A 11 -21.70 26.94 -12.03
N GLY A 12 -22.29 28.14 -12.05
CA GLY A 12 -22.04 29.13 -13.11
C GLY A 12 -20.57 29.57 -13.28
N GLU A 13 -19.71 29.38 -12.27
CA GLU A 13 -18.27 29.62 -12.36
C GLU A 13 -17.54 28.50 -13.13
N MET A 14 -17.88 27.24 -12.87
CA MET A 14 -17.29 26.09 -13.57
C MET A 14 -17.58 26.13 -15.08
N LEU A 15 -18.83 26.43 -15.47
CA LEU A 15 -19.19 26.56 -16.88
C LEU A 15 -18.43 27.69 -17.60
N LYS A 16 -18.13 28.79 -16.89
CA LYS A 16 -17.29 29.87 -17.43
C LYS A 16 -15.85 29.42 -17.62
N LEU A 17 -15.31 28.64 -16.69
CA LEU A 17 -13.96 28.07 -16.80
C LEU A 17 -13.88 27.12 -17.99
N LEU A 18 -14.82 26.18 -18.13
CA LEU A 18 -14.90 25.29 -19.30
C LEU A 18 -14.89 26.09 -20.62
N ALA A 19 -15.74 27.11 -20.72
CA ALA A 19 -15.81 27.97 -21.91
C ALA A 19 -14.50 28.74 -22.17
N SER A 20 -13.83 29.22 -21.11
CA SER A 20 -12.56 29.96 -21.24
C SER A 20 -11.40 29.13 -21.79
N PHE A 21 -11.43 27.81 -21.56
CA PHE A 21 -10.46 26.85 -22.10
C PHE A 21 -10.95 26.16 -23.39
N ASN A 22 -12.13 26.54 -23.90
CA ASN A 22 -12.75 25.94 -25.09
C ASN A 22 -12.88 24.41 -24.98
N ILE A 23 -13.40 23.96 -23.83
CA ILE A 23 -13.70 22.55 -23.52
C ILE A 23 -15.17 22.39 -23.12
N ASP A 24 -15.75 21.21 -23.36
CA ASP A 24 -17.14 20.91 -23.02
C ASP A 24 -17.26 20.14 -21.69
N GLY A 25 -16.15 19.58 -21.19
CA GLY A 25 -16.09 18.97 -19.87
C GLY A 25 -14.68 18.85 -19.33
N PHE A 26 -14.57 18.52 -18.04
CA PHE A 26 -13.30 18.41 -17.32
C PHE A 26 -13.30 17.18 -16.40
N ILE A 27 -12.23 16.42 -16.47
CA ILE A 27 -11.96 15.26 -15.61
C ILE A 27 -11.08 15.70 -14.44
N THR A 28 -11.54 15.40 -13.22
CA THR A 28 -10.78 15.57 -11.98
C THR A 28 -10.51 14.21 -11.38
N THR A 29 -9.23 13.89 -11.23
CA THR A 29 -8.72 12.64 -10.63
C THR A 29 -8.43 12.84 -9.14
N MET A 30 -8.40 11.72 -8.39
CA MET A 30 -8.00 11.68 -6.99
C MET A 30 -6.50 11.45 -6.83
N GLN A 31 -5.68 12.31 -7.43
CA GLN A 31 -4.21 12.19 -7.40
C GLN A 31 -3.56 13.56 -7.16
N ASP A 32 -2.43 13.55 -6.46
CA ASP A 32 -1.50 14.68 -6.39
C ASP A 32 -0.48 14.64 -7.54
N GLU A 33 0.48 15.57 -7.59
CA GLU A 33 1.44 15.62 -8.71
C GLU A 33 2.50 14.51 -8.71
N HIS A 34 2.52 13.68 -7.66
CA HIS A 34 3.36 12.51 -7.54
C HIS A 34 2.57 11.21 -7.75
N LEU A 35 1.27 11.32 -7.99
CA LEU A 35 0.31 10.22 -8.10
C LEU A 35 0.34 9.29 -6.87
N ASN A 36 0.51 9.88 -5.68
CA ASN A 36 0.46 9.13 -4.43
C ASN A 36 -0.89 8.44 -4.26
N GLU A 37 -0.87 7.26 -3.66
CA GLU A 37 -2.08 6.52 -3.27
C GLU A 37 -2.89 7.30 -2.23
N PHE A 38 -2.23 7.73 -1.16
CA PHE A 38 -2.81 8.61 -0.16
C PHE A 38 -2.45 10.06 -0.47
N ILE A 39 -3.47 10.91 -0.55
CA ILE A 39 -3.32 12.34 -0.80
C ILE A 39 -3.67 13.15 0.44
N ASN A 40 -3.07 14.32 0.56
CA ASN A 40 -3.38 15.27 1.61
C ASN A 40 -4.61 16.11 1.27
N ASP A 41 -5.17 16.76 2.29
CA ASP A 41 -6.36 17.61 2.15
C ASP A 41 -6.17 18.75 1.13
N ASN A 42 -4.96 19.24 0.91
CA ASN A 42 -4.67 20.26 -0.10
C ASN A 42 -4.73 19.74 -1.55
N ASP A 43 -4.77 18.44 -1.77
CA ASP A 43 -4.82 17.83 -3.11
C ASP A 43 -6.14 17.04 -3.34
N ASN A 44 -7.00 16.92 -2.32
CA ASN A 44 -8.30 16.22 -2.40
C ASN A 44 -9.41 17.05 -3.09
N LYS A 45 -9.25 17.24 -4.39
CA LYS A 45 -10.16 18.02 -5.25
C LYS A 45 -11.55 17.38 -5.38
N ILE A 46 -11.64 16.06 -5.34
CA ILE A 46 -12.92 15.36 -5.45
C ILE A 46 -13.76 15.64 -4.20
N MET A 47 -13.20 15.56 -2.99
CA MET A 47 -13.87 16.00 -1.77
C MET A 47 -14.39 17.43 -1.90
N HIS A 48 -13.56 18.35 -2.38
CA HIS A 48 -13.96 19.74 -2.59
C HIS A 48 -15.17 19.84 -3.53
N LEU A 49 -15.13 19.16 -4.68
CA LEU A 49 -16.19 19.20 -5.70
C LEU A 49 -17.47 18.48 -5.31
N THR A 50 -17.39 17.32 -4.66
CA THR A 50 -18.52 16.39 -4.52
C THR A 50 -18.91 16.15 -3.07
N GLY A 51 -18.00 16.37 -2.12
CA GLY A 51 -18.16 16.01 -0.71
C GLY A 51 -17.86 14.53 -0.43
N PHE A 52 -17.46 13.78 -1.45
CA PHE A 52 -17.10 12.37 -1.33
C PHE A 52 -15.72 12.21 -0.67
N THR A 53 -15.65 11.30 0.30
CA THR A 53 -14.50 11.12 1.19
C THR A 53 -13.73 9.82 0.98
N GLY A 54 -14.22 8.92 0.12
CA GLY A 54 -13.52 7.68 -0.23
C GLY A 54 -12.21 7.95 -0.99
N SER A 55 -11.32 6.95 -1.07
CA SER A 55 -9.98 7.10 -1.66
C SER A 55 -9.86 6.66 -3.12
N ALA A 56 -10.98 6.28 -3.76
CA ALA A 56 -11.01 5.98 -5.20
C ALA A 56 -12.18 6.68 -5.88
N GLY A 57 -11.90 7.44 -6.93
CA GLY A 57 -12.95 8.00 -7.78
C GLY A 57 -12.44 9.00 -8.81
N ILE A 58 -13.33 9.30 -9.77
CA ILE A 58 -13.15 10.32 -10.79
C ILE A 58 -14.37 11.22 -10.76
N ALA A 59 -14.16 12.53 -10.64
CA ALA A 59 -15.23 13.50 -10.85
C ALA A 59 -15.17 14.00 -12.29
N PHE A 60 -16.30 13.98 -13.00
CA PHE A 60 -16.43 14.54 -14.33
C PHE A 60 -17.49 15.63 -14.33
N THR A 61 -17.13 16.81 -14.82
CA THR A 61 -18.01 17.96 -14.90
C THR A 61 -18.08 18.45 -16.33
N SER A 62 -19.26 18.49 -16.91
CA SER A 62 -19.50 18.92 -18.29
C SER A 62 -20.51 20.07 -18.36
N ILE A 63 -20.73 20.58 -19.57
CA ILE A 63 -21.81 21.52 -19.87
C ILE A 63 -23.22 20.92 -19.69
N HIS A 64 -23.33 19.58 -19.63
CA HIS A 64 -24.61 18.87 -19.51
C HIS A 64 -24.87 18.36 -18.09
N GLU A 65 -23.85 17.83 -17.43
CA GLU A 65 -24.00 17.15 -16.14
C GLU A 65 -22.70 17.07 -15.32
N LYS A 66 -22.85 16.65 -14.06
CA LYS A 66 -21.78 16.37 -13.10
C LYS A 66 -21.92 14.96 -12.56
N VAL A 67 -20.87 14.15 -12.69
CA VAL A 67 -20.87 12.76 -12.20
C VAL A 67 -19.65 12.48 -11.33
N LEU A 68 -19.86 11.66 -10.31
CA LEU A 68 -18.81 10.99 -9.58
C LEU A 68 -18.83 9.52 -10.00
N ILE A 69 -17.69 9.02 -10.47
CA ILE A 69 -17.47 7.61 -10.79
C ILE A 69 -16.61 7.01 -9.70
N THR A 70 -17.04 5.90 -9.09
CA THR A 70 -16.27 5.16 -8.08
C THR A 70 -16.56 3.67 -8.16
N ASP A 71 -15.66 2.84 -7.62
CA ASP A 71 -15.81 1.39 -7.60
C ASP A 71 -16.81 0.91 -6.53
N GLY A 72 -17.13 -0.39 -6.58
CA GLY A 72 -18.09 -1.03 -5.69
C GLY A 72 -17.75 -0.90 -4.20
N ARG A 73 -16.49 -0.71 -3.84
CA ARG A 73 -16.05 -0.58 -2.43
C ARG A 73 -16.60 0.67 -1.77
N TYR A 74 -16.86 1.72 -2.56
CA TYR A 74 -17.30 3.02 -2.08
C TYR A 74 -18.70 3.42 -2.52
N TYR A 75 -19.42 2.56 -3.25
CA TYR A 75 -20.72 2.94 -3.84
C TYR A 75 -21.74 3.42 -2.79
N LEU A 76 -21.94 2.67 -1.70
CA LEU A 76 -22.88 3.02 -0.64
C LEU A 76 -22.46 4.29 0.12
N GLN A 77 -21.15 4.46 0.35
CA GLN A 77 -20.59 5.67 0.93
C GLN A 77 -20.85 6.89 0.04
N ALA A 78 -20.52 6.78 -1.26
CA ALA A 78 -20.73 7.84 -2.23
C ALA A 78 -22.22 8.22 -2.34
N GLU A 79 -23.12 7.24 -2.34
CA GLU A 79 -24.56 7.49 -2.43
C GLU A 79 -25.07 8.28 -1.21
N ARG A 80 -24.55 8.02 -0.01
CA ARG A 80 -24.86 8.78 1.21
C ARG A 80 -24.26 10.19 1.17
N GLU A 81 -22.96 10.29 0.91
CA GLU A 81 -22.24 11.56 0.96
C GLU A 81 -22.69 12.54 -0.13
N LEU A 82 -23.03 12.05 -1.34
CA LEU A 82 -23.61 12.88 -2.38
C LEU A 82 -25.00 13.40 -2.02
N ARG A 83 -25.81 12.63 -1.28
CA ARG A 83 -27.10 13.09 -0.77
C ARG A 83 -26.94 14.17 0.30
N GLU A 84 -25.99 13.99 1.22
CA GLU A 84 -25.63 15.00 2.22
C GLU A 84 -25.07 16.29 1.57
N ASN A 85 -24.50 16.17 0.37
CA ASN A 85 -23.93 17.25 -0.42
C ASN A 85 -24.74 17.56 -1.70
N GLU A 86 -26.06 17.39 -1.68
CA GLU A 86 -26.92 17.53 -2.88
C GLU A 86 -26.76 18.88 -3.60
N SER A 87 -26.44 19.94 -2.86
CA SER A 87 -26.20 21.29 -3.38
C SER A 87 -25.02 21.37 -4.36
N LYS A 88 -24.09 20.42 -4.33
CA LYS A 88 -22.96 20.34 -5.27
C LYS A 88 -23.35 19.77 -6.64
N GLY A 89 -24.48 19.05 -6.70
CA GLY A 89 -25.14 18.62 -7.93
C GLY A 89 -24.51 17.42 -8.65
N TYR A 90 -23.68 16.61 -7.98
CA TYR A 90 -23.09 15.40 -8.55
C TYR A 90 -24.03 14.20 -8.39
N ARG A 91 -24.19 13.41 -9.46
CA ARG A 91 -24.82 12.09 -9.39
C ARG A 91 -23.78 10.98 -9.44
N LEU A 92 -24.13 9.81 -8.94
CA LEU A 92 -23.24 8.64 -8.91
C LEU A 92 -23.32 7.83 -10.21
N VAL A 93 -22.17 7.34 -10.66
CA VAL A 93 -22.01 6.33 -11.71
C VAL A 93 -21.09 5.26 -11.15
N LYS A 94 -21.44 3.98 -11.35
CA LYS A 94 -20.55 2.89 -10.93
C LYS A 94 -19.40 2.75 -11.90
N GLN A 95 -18.23 2.36 -11.40
CA GLN A 95 -17.08 2.10 -12.26
C GLN A 95 -17.32 0.98 -13.29
N GLU A 96 -18.15 -0.03 -12.97
CA GLU A 96 -18.57 -1.07 -13.91
C GLU A 96 -19.35 -0.51 -15.11
N ASP A 97 -20.09 0.59 -14.91
CA ASP A 97 -20.87 1.28 -15.94
C ASP A 97 -20.07 2.39 -16.63
N GLN A 98 -18.80 2.61 -16.26
CA GLN A 98 -17.98 3.74 -16.74
C GLN A 98 -17.83 3.74 -18.26
N GLU A 99 -17.62 2.58 -18.88
CA GLU A 99 -17.43 2.49 -20.33
C GLU A 99 -18.71 2.88 -21.10
N GLU A 100 -19.86 2.37 -20.66
CA GLU A 100 -21.17 2.71 -21.23
C GLU A 100 -21.48 4.19 -21.02
N TYR A 101 -21.18 4.71 -19.83
CA TYR A 101 -21.31 6.12 -19.52
C TYR A 101 -20.50 7.00 -20.51
N TRP A 102 -19.23 6.68 -20.73
CA TRP A 102 -18.40 7.39 -21.70
C TRP A 102 -18.98 7.30 -23.12
N LYS A 103 -19.43 6.13 -23.57
CA LYS A 103 -20.03 5.96 -24.90
C LYS A 103 -21.24 6.87 -25.11
N GLU A 104 -22.07 7.08 -24.10
CA GLU A 104 -23.24 7.94 -24.21
C GLU A 104 -22.89 9.43 -24.13
N ILE A 105 -22.16 9.87 -23.11
CA ILE A 105 -21.93 11.31 -22.89
C ILE A 105 -21.04 11.92 -23.98
N LEU A 106 -20.06 11.16 -24.49
CA LEU A 106 -19.11 11.62 -25.51
C LEU A 106 -19.75 11.86 -26.89
N LYS A 107 -20.97 11.36 -27.15
CA LYS A 107 -21.74 11.71 -28.37
C LYS A 107 -22.15 13.19 -28.41
N SER A 108 -22.18 13.84 -27.25
CA SER A 108 -22.70 15.20 -27.05
C SER A 108 -21.62 16.22 -26.67
N ILE A 109 -20.35 15.80 -26.69
CA ILE A 109 -19.17 16.54 -26.25
C ILE A 109 -18.09 16.40 -27.31
N ASN A 110 -17.39 17.49 -27.65
CA ASN A 110 -16.29 17.46 -28.62
C ASN A 110 -14.92 17.43 -27.94
N SER A 111 -14.82 17.99 -26.74
CA SER A 111 -13.54 18.18 -26.06
C SER A 111 -13.65 18.08 -24.54
N ILE A 112 -12.70 17.34 -23.95
CA ILE A 112 -12.60 17.16 -22.50
C ILE A 112 -11.22 17.60 -22.04
N GLY A 113 -11.18 18.49 -21.06
CA GLY A 113 -9.99 18.88 -20.33
C GLY A 113 -9.61 17.88 -19.24
N VAL A 114 -8.32 17.70 -19.05
CA VAL A 114 -7.75 17.06 -17.86
C VAL A 114 -6.43 17.75 -17.56
N ASP A 115 -6.13 17.95 -16.28
CA ASP A 115 -4.78 18.37 -15.92
C ASP A 115 -3.85 17.16 -15.89
N THR A 116 -2.92 17.12 -16.85
CA THR A 116 -2.01 16.00 -17.07
C THR A 116 -0.95 15.87 -15.97
N ARG A 117 -0.90 16.80 -15.01
CA ARG A 117 -0.10 16.69 -13.79
C ARG A 117 -0.64 15.66 -12.80
N TYR A 118 -1.93 15.33 -12.90
CA TYR A 118 -2.65 14.47 -11.94
C TYR A 118 -3.16 13.18 -12.57
N ILE A 119 -2.53 12.72 -13.65
CA ILE A 119 -2.83 11.45 -14.31
C ILE A 119 -1.54 10.87 -14.87
N SER A 120 -1.35 9.56 -14.70
CA SER A 120 -0.16 8.88 -15.22
C SER A 120 -0.13 8.90 -16.75
N ILE A 121 1.05 8.81 -17.35
CA ILE A 121 1.18 8.68 -18.81
C ILE A 121 0.46 7.43 -19.33
N ARG A 122 0.48 6.34 -18.57
CA ARG A 122 -0.25 5.11 -18.91
C ARG A 122 -1.76 5.34 -18.99
N ASP A 123 -2.35 5.93 -17.97
CA ASP A 123 -3.79 6.10 -17.87
C ASP A 123 -4.27 7.21 -18.83
N TYR A 124 -3.45 8.26 -19.02
CA TYR A 124 -3.73 9.31 -19.99
C TYR A 124 -3.80 8.79 -21.43
N GLU A 125 -2.82 7.99 -21.87
CA GLU A 125 -2.86 7.42 -23.23
C GLU A 125 -4.01 6.43 -23.40
N THR A 126 -4.36 5.67 -22.35
CA THR A 126 -5.54 4.79 -22.35
C THR A 126 -6.83 5.58 -22.56
N LEU A 127 -7.08 6.61 -21.75
CA LEU A 127 -8.26 7.47 -21.88
C LEU A 127 -8.30 8.21 -23.22
N LYS A 128 -7.15 8.74 -23.65
CA LYS A 128 -7.02 9.45 -24.93
C LYS A 128 -7.37 8.55 -26.11
N ASN A 129 -6.94 7.29 -26.11
CA ASN A 129 -7.31 6.33 -27.15
C ASN A 129 -8.81 6.05 -27.15
N ILE A 130 -9.42 5.81 -25.98
CA ILE A 130 -10.87 5.61 -25.84
C ILE A 130 -11.63 6.82 -26.39
N PHE A 131 -11.24 8.04 -25.99
CA PHE A 131 -11.96 9.25 -26.37
C PHE A 131 -11.81 9.57 -27.86
N ASN A 132 -10.61 9.37 -28.43
CA ASN A 132 -10.38 9.55 -29.87
C ASN A 132 -11.22 8.58 -30.71
N MET A 133 -11.37 7.32 -30.29
CA MET A 133 -12.25 6.35 -30.98
C MET A 133 -13.72 6.79 -30.98
N LEU A 134 -14.13 7.54 -29.95
CA LEU A 134 -15.48 8.08 -29.79
C LEU A 134 -15.63 9.50 -30.35
N GLY A 135 -14.62 10.04 -31.04
CA GLY A 135 -14.68 11.36 -31.69
C GLY A 135 -14.51 12.55 -30.75
N THR A 136 -14.14 12.33 -29.48
CA THR A 136 -13.87 13.39 -28.50
C THR A 136 -12.38 13.59 -28.31
N LYS A 137 -11.93 14.84 -28.24
CA LYS A 137 -10.53 15.19 -27.98
C LYS A 137 -10.26 15.31 -26.46
N LEU A 138 -9.31 14.54 -25.94
CA LEU A 138 -8.75 14.78 -24.62
C LEU A 138 -7.63 15.84 -24.71
N VAL A 139 -7.72 16.90 -23.91
CA VAL A 139 -6.77 18.02 -23.93
C VAL A 139 -6.21 18.32 -22.55
N HIS A 140 -4.92 18.66 -22.50
CA HIS A 140 -4.34 19.21 -21.28
C HIS A 140 -4.93 20.59 -21.00
N VAL A 141 -5.49 20.77 -19.81
CA VAL A 141 -5.95 22.06 -19.29
C VAL A 141 -5.46 22.19 -17.85
N PRO A 142 -4.87 23.34 -17.43
CA PRO A 142 -4.53 23.57 -16.03
C PRO A 142 -5.74 23.33 -15.14
N ASP A 143 -5.53 22.75 -13.96
CA ASP A 143 -6.61 22.33 -13.08
C ASP A 143 -7.53 23.48 -12.67
N ILE A 144 -8.66 23.58 -13.37
CA ILE A 144 -9.66 24.64 -13.20
C ILE A 144 -10.38 24.53 -11.85
N VAL A 145 -10.31 23.37 -11.17
CA VAL A 145 -10.89 23.20 -9.83
C VAL A 145 -10.13 24.03 -8.82
N LEU A 146 -8.82 24.24 -9.01
CA LEU A 146 -8.00 25.04 -8.11
C LEU A 146 -8.43 26.52 -8.09
N GLU A 147 -8.96 27.04 -9.20
CA GLU A 147 -9.52 28.40 -9.28
C GLU A 147 -10.82 28.56 -8.48
N LEU A 148 -11.52 27.45 -8.21
CA LEU A 148 -12.76 27.42 -7.43
C LEU A 148 -12.49 27.24 -5.92
N TRP A 149 -11.31 26.70 -5.56
CA TRP A 149 -10.98 26.31 -4.19
C TRP A 149 -10.26 27.42 -3.41
N LYS A 150 -11.02 28.43 -2.97
CA LYS A 150 -10.48 29.64 -2.33
C LYS A 150 -9.81 29.40 -0.97
N ASP A 151 -10.25 28.39 -0.23
CA ASP A 151 -9.79 28.01 1.11
C ASP A 151 -8.90 26.76 1.09
N ARG A 152 -8.28 26.47 -0.07
CA ARG A 152 -7.36 25.34 -0.23
C ARG A 152 -6.23 25.38 0.82
N PRO A 153 -6.04 24.31 1.61
CA PRO A 153 -4.93 24.24 2.54
C PRO A 153 -3.57 24.38 1.83
N ALA A 154 -2.60 25.01 2.49
CA ALA A 154 -1.25 25.11 1.95
C ALA A 154 -0.52 23.77 2.08
N ARG A 155 0.28 23.44 1.06
CA ARG A 155 1.21 22.30 1.12
C ARG A 155 2.24 22.54 2.23
N GLN A 156 2.54 21.49 3.00
CA GLN A 156 3.52 21.53 4.07
C GLN A 156 4.74 20.69 3.71
N PHE A 157 5.94 21.26 3.90
CA PHE A 157 7.22 20.56 3.81
C PHE A 157 7.75 20.35 5.23
N ARG A 158 7.83 19.11 5.65
CA ARG A 158 8.23 18.70 7.00
C ARG A 158 9.66 18.19 7.00
N LYS A 159 10.15 17.91 8.21
CA LYS A 159 11.49 17.40 8.44
C LYS A 159 11.66 16.02 7.79
N ILE A 160 12.81 15.81 7.19
CA ILE A 160 13.24 14.53 6.64
C ILE A 160 14.11 13.80 7.67
N ILE A 161 13.96 12.48 7.68
CA ILE A 161 14.69 11.53 8.51
C ILE A 161 15.65 10.77 7.59
N ASP A 162 16.91 10.70 7.99
CA ASP A 162 17.91 9.87 7.33
C ASP A 162 17.92 8.47 7.92
N LEU A 163 17.44 7.48 7.17
CA LEU A 163 17.36 6.09 7.62
C LEU A 163 18.75 5.47 7.83
N GLN A 164 19.80 6.00 7.19
CA GLN A 164 21.17 5.55 7.37
C GLN A 164 21.79 5.98 8.70
N GLU A 165 21.12 6.80 9.50
CA GLU A 165 21.55 7.11 10.88
C GLU A 165 21.04 6.05 11.87
N TYR A 166 20.00 5.30 11.50
CA TYR A 166 19.32 4.36 12.40
C TYR A 166 19.95 2.97 12.35
N ARG A 167 20.00 2.33 13.51
CA ARG A 167 20.68 1.04 13.73
C ARG A 167 19.85 0.13 14.60
N TYR A 168 19.67 -1.14 14.21
CA TYR A 168 18.81 -2.05 14.97
C TYR A 168 19.20 -2.16 16.45
N ARG A 169 20.49 -2.28 16.80
CA ARG A 169 20.93 -2.39 18.22
C ARG A 169 20.75 -1.12 19.07
N LYS A 170 20.61 0.06 18.45
CA LYS A 170 20.39 1.33 19.17
C LYS A 170 18.91 1.71 19.20
N GLU A 171 18.24 1.48 18.08
CA GLU A 171 16.93 2.00 17.78
C GLU A 171 15.82 0.98 17.99
N VAL A 172 16.13 -0.30 18.20
CA VAL A 172 15.13 -1.35 18.43
C VAL A 172 15.64 -2.29 19.52
N ASP A 173 14.87 -2.57 20.57
CA ASP A 173 15.31 -3.43 21.69
C ASP A 173 15.67 -4.83 21.16
N PHE A 174 16.95 -5.03 20.89
CA PHE A 174 17.46 -6.10 20.02
C PHE A 174 17.38 -7.46 20.70
N ASP A 175 17.59 -7.48 22.01
CA ASP A 175 17.89 -8.70 22.75
C ASP A 175 16.63 -9.52 23.10
N GLU A 176 15.49 -8.87 23.36
CA GLU A 176 14.34 -9.60 23.88
C GLU A 176 13.72 -10.54 22.83
N ILE A 177 13.49 -10.06 21.59
CA ILE A 177 12.84 -10.84 20.50
C ILE A 177 13.73 -11.99 20.00
N VAL A 178 15.01 -11.73 19.75
CA VAL A 178 15.97 -12.72 19.23
C VAL A 178 16.17 -13.87 20.23
N LEU A 179 16.32 -13.58 21.53
CA LEU A 179 16.49 -14.62 22.56
C LEU A 179 15.29 -15.58 22.66
N SER A 180 14.08 -15.14 22.33
CA SER A 180 12.91 -16.03 22.32
C SER A 180 12.79 -16.85 21.04
N LEU A 181 13.35 -16.37 19.93
CA LEU A 181 13.34 -17.07 18.65
C LEU A 181 14.30 -18.26 18.65
N GLU A 182 15.44 -18.14 19.34
CA GLU A 182 16.33 -19.28 19.65
C GLU A 182 15.65 -20.35 20.51
N GLN A 183 14.69 -19.98 21.36
CA GLN A 183 13.89 -20.95 22.11
C GLN A 183 12.81 -21.62 21.23
N CYS A 184 12.41 -20.97 20.12
CA CYS A 184 11.49 -21.52 19.13
C CYS A 184 12.16 -22.53 18.18
N SER A 185 13.48 -22.43 17.95
CA SER A 185 14.20 -23.31 17.01
C SER A 185 14.20 -24.79 17.43
N GLN A 186 13.84 -25.09 18.69
CA GLN A 186 13.58 -26.47 19.15
C GLN A 186 12.37 -27.14 18.47
N PHE A 187 11.57 -26.40 17.69
CA PHE A 187 10.43 -26.92 16.93
C PHE A 187 10.74 -27.17 15.43
N SER A 188 11.99 -27.01 14.97
CA SER A 188 12.40 -27.41 13.62
C SER A 188 12.48 -28.95 13.51
N ASN A 189 11.34 -29.61 13.34
CA ASN A 189 11.28 -31.02 12.94
C ASN A 189 11.54 -31.17 11.42
N THR A 190 12.63 -30.62 10.91
CA THR A 190 13.15 -30.96 9.58
C THR A 190 14.51 -31.61 9.74
N SER A 191 14.51 -32.94 9.76
CA SER A 191 15.69 -33.80 9.68
C SER A 191 16.35 -33.78 8.28
N ASN A 192 16.26 -32.67 7.55
CA ASN A 192 16.93 -32.46 6.27
C ASN A 192 17.59 -31.08 6.29
N SER A 193 18.90 -31.10 6.18
CA SER A 193 19.78 -29.95 6.17
C SER A 193 19.44 -28.99 5.03
N LYS A 194 18.91 -27.81 5.38
CA LYS A 194 19.10 -26.49 4.73
C LYS A 194 18.24 -25.50 5.52
N THR A 195 18.89 -24.61 6.25
CA THR A 195 18.25 -23.55 7.05
C THR A 195 17.56 -22.57 6.10
N SER A 196 16.26 -22.32 6.29
CA SER A 196 15.56 -21.27 5.53
C SER A 196 16.13 -19.89 5.88
N ASN A 197 15.96 -18.88 5.02
CA ASN A 197 16.30 -17.50 5.32
C ASN A 197 15.50 -16.99 6.53
N LEU A 198 14.29 -17.51 6.76
CA LEU A 198 13.56 -17.23 8.01
C LEU A 198 14.25 -17.84 9.22
N ASP A 199 14.72 -19.08 9.12
CA ASP A 199 15.52 -19.70 10.17
C ASP A 199 16.83 -18.94 10.37
N LEU A 200 17.43 -18.33 9.35
CA LEU A 200 18.60 -17.43 9.48
C LEU A 200 18.25 -16.05 10.06
N LEU A 201 17.00 -15.58 9.89
CA LEU A 201 16.47 -14.38 10.55
C LEU A 201 16.12 -14.65 12.02
N PHE A 202 15.75 -15.89 12.33
CA PHE A 202 15.46 -16.40 13.68
C PHE A 202 16.71 -16.90 14.41
N ASP A 203 17.72 -17.36 13.68
CA ASP A 203 18.98 -17.86 14.19
C ASP A 203 19.99 -16.72 14.27
N ASN A 204 20.82 -16.79 15.30
CA ASN A 204 21.78 -15.77 15.67
C ASN A 204 22.92 -15.60 14.66
N GLU A 205 22.90 -16.25 13.48
CA GLU A 205 23.95 -16.13 12.47
C GLU A 205 24.02 -14.73 11.85
N ILE A 206 22.88 -14.09 11.50
CA ILE A 206 22.88 -12.67 11.07
C ILE A 206 23.41 -11.76 12.21
N VAL A 207 23.16 -12.16 13.46
CA VAL A 207 23.57 -11.44 14.67
C VAL A 207 25.06 -11.63 15.02
N LYS A 208 25.64 -12.79 14.69
CA LYS A 208 27.00 -13.21 15.04
C LYS A 208 28.02 -13.01 13.92
N GLN A 209 27.63 -13.10 12.65
CA GLN A 209 28.56 -13.06 11.51
C GLN A 209 29.10 -11.66 11.16
N GLN A 210 28.56 -10.58 11.73
CA GLN A 210 29.06 -9.22 11.46
C GLN A 210 29.66 -8.61 12.73
N GLY A 211 30.96 -8.89 12.92
CA GLY A 211 31.80 -8.25 13.92
C GLY A 211 31.96 -6.75 13.64
N ASP A 212 31.88 -5.98 14.72
CA ASP A 212 31.97 -4.52 14.84
C ASP A 212 30.86 -3.65 14.22
N SER A 213 30.06 -3.09 15.14
CA SER A 213 29.14 -1.96 14.95
C SER A 213 27.91 -2.18 14.05
N LEU A 214 26.72 -1.99 14.64
CA LEU A 214 25.69 -1.15 14.02
C LEU A 214 25.33 -1.46 12.54
N THR A 215 24.52 -2.50 12.29
CA THR A 215 23.83 -2.67 11.00
C THR A 215 22.76 -1.58 10.80
N SER A 216 22.87 -0.86 9.68
CA SER A 216 21.88 0.12 9.21
C SER A 216 20.50 -0.53 9.10
N ILE A 217 19.44 0.16 9.52
CA ILE A 217 18.06 -0.33 9.31
C ILE A 217 17.78 -0.55 7.83
N ALA A 218 18.33 0.29 6.95
CA ALA A 218 18.16 0.16 5.51
C ALA A 218 18.83 -1.08 4.89
N GLY A 219 19.82 -1.68 5.56
CA GLY A 219 20.58 -2.84 5.04
C GLY A 219 21.52 -2.58 3.87
N GLU A 220 21.26 -1.55 3.07
CA GLU A 220 22.04 -1.14 1.89
C GLU A 220 22.21 0.38 1.91
N SER A 221 23.40 0.87 1.52
CA SER A 221 23.65 2.31 1.48
C SER A 221 22.98 2.96 0.27
N ARG A 222 22.69 4.25 0.34
CA ARG A 222 22.17 5.04 -0.79
C ARG A 222 23.13 5.02 -1.98
N LYS A 223 24.44 4.95 -1.72
CA LYS A 223 25.46 4.84 -2.76
C LYS A 223 25.27 3.56 -3.56
N ASP A 224 25.12 2.44 -2.86
CA ASP A 224 24.97 1.12 -3.49
C ASP A 224 23.62 1.02 -4.23
N LYS A 225 22.55 1.57 -3.65
CA LYS A 225 21.24 1.70 -4.33
C LYS A 225 21.34 2.50 -5.62
N ILE A 226 22.00 3.66 -5.58
CA ILE A 226 22.21 4.50 -6.77
C ILE A 226 23.05 3.75 -7.80
N SER A 227 24.13 3.07 -7.40
CA SER A 227 24.94 2.25 -8.32
C SER A 227 24.09 1.18 -9.01
N ARG A 228 23.28 0.43 -8.25
CA ARG A 228 22.36 -0.59 -8.78
C ARG A 228 21.31 0.01 -9.74
N VAL A 229 20.82 1.20 -9.45
CA VAL A 229 19.94 1.95 -10.37
C VAL A 229 20.68 2.33 -11.66
N LEU A 230 21.92 2.83 -11.56
CA LEU A 230 22.72 3.24 -12.72
C LEU A 230 23.08 2.07 -13.64
N GLU A 231 23.21 0.85 -13.12
CA GLU A 231 23.42 -0.36 -13.92
C GLU A 231 22.24 -0.69 -14.86
N THR A 232 21.03 -0.23 -14.52
CA THR A 232 19.83 -0.40 -15.38
C THR A 232 19.75 0.62 -16.52
N LEU A 233 20.66 1.62 -16.53
CA LEU A 233 20.66 2.72 -17.48
C LEU A 233 21.81 2.58 -18.49
N ASN A 234 21.50 2.88 -19.75
CA ASN A 234 22.54 3.06 -20.78
C ASN A 234 23.35 4.34 -20.53
N GLU A 235 24.54 4.46 -21.12
CA GLU A 235 25.44 5.62 -20.95
C GLU A 235 24.81 6.97 -21.29
N ASP A 236 23.89 7.01 -22.26
CA ASP A 236 23.23 8.25 -22.71
C ASP A 236 21.82 8.46 -22.14
N GLU A 237 21.39 7.59 -21.22
CA GLU A 237 20.09 7.65 -20.55
C GLU A 237 20.11 8.53 -19.29
N ILE A 238 19.03 9.28 -19.07
CA ILE A 238 18.80 10.10 -17.89
C ILE A 238 17.50 9.64 -17.24
N LEU A 239 17.55 9.24 -15.98
CA LEU A 239 16.38 8.81 -15.22
C LEU A 239 15.71 10.03 -14.55
N VAL A 240 14.40 10.18 -14.76
CA VAL A 240 13.56 11.19 -14.10
C VAL A 240 12.55 10.49 -13.20
N LEU A 241 12.60 10.79 -11.91
CA LEU A 241 11.77 10.17 -10.88
C LEU A 241 10.77 11.17 -10.32
N THR A 242 9.52 10.73 -10.22
CA THR A 242 8.39 11.48 -9.68
C THR A 242 7.69 10.79 -8.51
N GLU A 243 7.92 9.50 -8.34
CA GLU A 243 7.29 8.66 -7.32
C GLU A 243 8.02 8.83 -5.98
N LEU A 244 7.30 9.28 -4.94
CA LEU A 244 7.92 9.63 -3.66
C LEU A 244 8.47 8.42 -2.90
N ASP A 245 7.83 7.25 -3.03
CA ASP A 245 8.29 5.99 -2.44
C ASP A 245 9.64 5.55 -3.02
N THR A 246 9.78 5.61 -4.35
CA THR A 246 11.04 5.28 -5.03
C THR A 246 12.15 6.27 -4.69
N ILE A 247 11.84 7.58 -4.63
CA ILE A 247 12.83 8.58 -4.20
C ILE A 247 13.24 8.34 -2.74
N ALA A 248 12.28 8.09 -1.84
CA ALA A 248 12.56 7.77 -0.44
C ALA A 248 13.43 6.51 -0.29
N TRP A 249 13.18 5.48 -1.11
CA TRP A 249 13.96 4.25 -1.13
C TRP A 249 15.41 4.47 -1.59
N ILE A 250 15.63 5.11 -2.75
CA ILE A 250 16.97 5.33 -3.34
C ILE A 250 17.86 6.10 -2.36
N PHE A 251 17.33 7.18 -1.77
CA PHE A 251 18.11 8.05 -0.92
C PHE A 251 18.18 7.58 0.54
N ASN A 252 17.48 6.50 0.92
CA ASN A 252 17.31 6.10 2.32
C ASN A 252 16.78 7.26 3.18
N LEU A 253 15.82 8.02 2.64
CA LEU A 253 15.20 9.15 3.32
C LEU A 253 13.74 8.85 3.61
N ARG A 254 13.22 9.40 4.70
CA ARG A 254 11.81 9.32 5.08
C ARG A 254 11.31 10.70 5.47
N GLY A 255 10.01 10.94 5.36
CA GLY A 255 9.41 12.22 5.70
C GLY A 255 8.05 12.05 6.35
N GLU A 256 7.37 13.18 6.57
CA GLU A 256 6.05 13.21 7.17
C GLU A 256 5.02 13.98 6.33
N ASP A 257 5.38 14.33 5.09
CA ASP A 257 4.60 15.24 4.26
C ASP A 257 3.28 14.62 3.85
N ILE A 258 3.24 13.30 3.62
CA ILE A 258 2.05 12.56 3.18
C ILE A 258 1.43 11.82 4.38
N LYS A 259 0.11 11.93 4.54
CA LYS A 259 -0.63 11.15 5.55
C LYS A 259 -0.41 9.66 5.32
N ASN A 260 -0.30 8.88 6.41
CA ASN A 260 -0.13 7.42 6.41
C ASN A 260 1.17 6.86 5.78
N ASN A 261 1.86 7.64 4.97
CA ASN A 261 3.15 7.31 4.37
C ASN A 261 4.30 8.05 5.04
N LEU A 262 5.52 7.54 4.87
CA LEU A 262 6.75 8.15 5.37
C LEU A 262 7.49 8.92 4.27
N PHE A 263 6.77 9.75 3.52
CA PHE A 263 7.28 10.44 2.34
C PHE A 263 7.54 11.93 2.56
N PHE A 264 8.34 12.49 1.67
CA PHE A 264 8.61 13.92 1.57
C PHE A 264 8.48 14.36 0.12
N TYR A 265 7.90 15.55 -0.10
CA TYR A 265 7.73 16.08 -1.44
C TYR A 265 9.08 16.28 -2.11
N SER A 266 9.29 15.53 -3.20
CA SER A 266 10.54 15.55 -3.93
C SER A 266 10.42 15.09 -5.37
N PHE A 267 11.36 15.54 -6.20
CA PHE A 267 11.66 14.96 -7.50
C PHE A 267 13.14 14.57 -7.54
N SER A 268 13.52 13.67 -8.43
CA SER A 268 14.94 13.37 -8.65
C SER A 268 15.26 13.22 -10.12
N VAL A 269 16.45 13.66 -10.52
CA VAL A 269 17.03 13.39 -11.84
C VAL A 269 18.40 12.75 -11.64
N ILE A 270 18.60 11.59 -12.26
CA ILE A 270 19.82 10.80 -12.17
C ILE A 270 20.44 10.67 -13.56
N PHE A 271 21.67 11.16 -13.68
CA PHE A 271 22.59 11.00 -14.80
C PHE A 271 23.69 10.01 -14.37
N LYS A 272 24.47 9.48 -15.32
CA LYS A 272 25.65 8.65 -15.01
C LYS A 272 26.66 9.34 -14.06
N GLU A 273 26.83 10.65 -14.21
CA GLU A 273 27.87 11.45 -13.51
C GLU A 273 27.26 12.48 -12.53
N LYS A 274 25.93 12.49 -12.37
CA LYS A 274 25.26 13.53 -11.57
C LYS A 274 23.92 13.05 -11.02
N VAL A 275 23.65 13.35 -9.76
CA VAL A 275 22.36 13.12 -9.11
C VAL A 275 21.82 14.44 -8.57
N VAL A 276 20.57 14.76 -8.88
CA VAL A 276 19.92 16.00 -8.41
C VAL A 276 18.63 15.65 -7.68
N LEU A 277 18.57 15.98 -6.39
CA LEU A 277 17.37 15.89 -5.58
C LEU A 277 16.70 17.27 -5.49
N PHE A 278 15.41 17.33 -5.79
CA PHE A 278 14.61 18.55 -5.70
C PHE A 278 13.71 18.44 -4.48
N THR A 279 13.93 19.25 -3.45
CA THR A 279 13.06 19.31 -2.26
C THR A 279 13.21 20.68 -1.57
N ASN A 280 12.18 21.10 -0.83
CA ASN A 280 12.26 22.29 0.03
C ASN A 280 12.44 21.92 1.51
N SER A 281 12.43 20.63 1.84
CA SER A 281 12.71 20.15 3.19
C SER A 281 14.21 20.30 3.51
N ASP A 282 14.52 20.71 4.73
CA ASP A 282 15.91 20.83 5.19
C ASP A 282 16.55 19.44 5.28
N VAL A 283 17.50 19.19 4.40
CA VAL A 283 18.24 17.93 4.28
C VAL A 283 19.71 18.22 4.02
N LYS A 284 20.57 17.50 4.74
CA LYS A 284 22.01 17.51 4.53
C LYS A 284 22.46 16.09 4.26
N LEU A 285 23.10 15.86 3.12
CA LEU A 285 23.65 14.57 2.71
C LEU A 285 25.14 14.74 2.41
N PRO A 286 25.96 15.07 3.42
CA PRO A 286 27.37 15.40 3.21
C PRO A 286 28.16 14.25 2.57
N GLU A 287 27.79 12.99 2.83
CA GLU A 287 28.45 11.83 2.23
C GLU A 287 28.24 11.71 0.72
N LEU A 288 27.19 12.32 0.16
CA LEU A 288 26.95 12.32 -1.28
C LEU A 288 27.75 13.42 -1.99
N GLN A 289 28.33 14.38 -1.26
CA GLN A 289 29.05 15.52 -1.85
C GLN A 289 30.42 15.09 -2.42
N ASP A 290 30.98 13.97 -1.96
CA ASP A 290 32.34 13.50 -2.29
C ASP A 290 32.38 12.03 -2.79
N ILE A 291 31.31 11.51 -3.40
CA ILE A 291 31.26 10.09 -3.83
C ILE A 291 32.02 9.85 -5.14
N VAL A 292 32.85 8.81 -5.08
CA VAL A 292 33.54 8.27 -6.24
C VAL A 292 33.29 6.73 -6.30
N GLN A 293 33.12 6.19 -7.51
CA GLN A 293 32.50 4.88 -7.83
C GLN A 293 33.48 3.67 -7.81
N PRO A 294 33.04 2.46 -7.38
CA PRO A 294 33.80 1.21 -7.52
C PRO A 294 33.63 0.54 -8.91
N THR A 295 34.62 -0.25 -9.36
CA THR A 295 34.52 -1.16 -10.53
C THR A 295 34.49 -2.65 -10.16
N SER A 296 34.08 -3.43 -11.16
CA SER A 296 33.59 -4.81 -11.16
C SER A 296 34.59 -5.92 -10.77
N ASN A 297 35.64 -5.64 -9.98
CA ASN A 297 36.63 -6.61 -9.52
C ASN A 297 37.22 -6.20 -8.14
N GLU A 298 36.37 -5.77 -7.20
CA GLU A 298 36.81 -5.18 -5.91
C GLU A 298 37.87 -4.05 -6.08
N THR A 299 37.89 -3.41 -7.25
CA THR A 299 38.81 -2.32 -7.60
C THR A 299 37.99 -1.19 -8.17
N TRP A 300 38.29 0.04 -7.79
CA TRP A 300 37.49 1.24 -8.00
C TRP A 300 38.02 2.04 -9.21
N ASP A 301 37.18 2.42 -10.19
CA ASP A 301 37.69 3.06 -11.43
C ASP A 301 37.94 4.56 -11.33
N GLY A 302 37.45 5.19 -10.25
CA GLY A 302 37.66 6.62 -10.04
C GLY A 302 36.68 7.55 -10.74
N THR A 303 35.53 7.07 -11.25
CA THR A 303 34.47 7.98 -11.73
C THR A 303 33.69 8.60 -10.56
N SER A 304 33.68 9.93 -10.49
CA SER A 304 32.93 10.70 -9.48
C SER A 304 31.57 11.12 -10.03
N TYR A 305 30.49 10.99 -9.24
CA TYR A 305 29.23 11.65 -9.59
C TYR A 305 28.94 12.78 -8.62
N SER A 306 28.58 13.94 -9.17
CA SER A 306 28.23 15.12 -8.39
C SER A 306 26.82 14.98 -7.82
N PHE A 307 26.61 15.41 -6.57
CA PHE A 307 25.29 15.46 -5.95
C PHE A 307 24.86 16.92 -5.70
N GLU A 308 23.62 17.25 -6.08
CA GLU A 308 23.04 18.57 -5.85
C GLU A 308 21.66 18.45 -5.20
N ILE A 309 21.39 19.33 -4.24
CA ILE A 309 20.03 19.58 -3.74
C ILE A 309 19.57 20.92 -4.33
N LYS A 310 18.38 20.93 -4.92
CA LYS A 310 17.73 22.14 -5.46
C LYS A 310 16.34 22.32 -4.85
N GLY A 311 15.79 23.52 -4.94
CA GLY A 311 14.43 23.78 -4.46
C GLY A 311 13.41 22.98 -5.26
N TYR A 312 12.36 22.50 -4.57
CA TYR A 312 11.30 21.68 -5.17
C TYR A 312 10.70 22.31 -6.44
N SER A 313 10.43 23.62 -6.40
CA SER A 313 9.87 24.37 -7.53
C SER A 313 10.79 24.50 -8.75
N GLU A 314 12.09 24.20 -8.59
CA GLU A 314 13.06 24.32 -9.69
C GLU A 314 13.02 23.14 -10.66
N PHE A 315 12.38 22.03 -10.27
CA PHE A 315 12.33 20.78 -11.04
C PHE A 315 11.81 21.00 -12.47
N TYR A 316 10.65 21.65 -12.63
CA TYR A 316 10.03 21.85 -13.94
C TYR A 316 10.92 22.66 -14.89
N ARG A 317 11.53 23.75 -14.38
CA ARG A 317 12.49 24.55 -15.15
C ARG A 317 13.76 23.75 -15.49
N TYR A 318 14.19 22.88 -14.59
CA TYR A 318 15.38 22.04 -14.80
C TYR A 318 15.17 21.05 -15.95
N ILE A 319 14.05 20.32 -15.97
CA ILE A 319 13.77 19.35 -17.05
C ILE A 319 13.46 20.04 -18.39
N GLU A 320 12.94 21.26 -18.38
CA GLU A 320 12.74 22.06 -19.60
C GLU A 320 14.05 22.49 -20.27
N SER A 321 15.15 22.51 -19.52
CA SER A 321 16.47 22.80 -20.08
C SER A 321 17.07 21.64 -20.88
N PHE A 322 16.48 20.44 -20.83
CA PHE A 322 17.01 19.28 -21.54
C PHE A 322 16.85 19.46 -23.04
N LYS A 323 17.92 19.19 -23.78
CA LYS A 323 17.89 19.14 -25.24
C LYS A 323 17.00 17.97 -25.71
N HIS A 324 16.30 18.15 -26.82
CA HIS A 324 15.31 17.18 -27.33
C HIS A 324 15.89 15.81 -27.74
N ASP A 325 17.20 15.69 -27.89
CA ASP A 325 17.92 14.46 -28.27
C ASP A 325 18.21 13.53 -27.09
N LYS A 326 18.13 14.02 -25.85
CA LYS A 326 18.38 13.22 -24.64
C LYS A 326 17.39 12.06 -24.51
N LYS A 327 17.89 10.86 -24.17
CA LYS A 327 17.07 9.69 -23.85
C LYS A 327 16.66 9.73 -22.39
N ILE A 328 15.36 9.85 -22.14
CA ILE A 328 14.84 9.94 -20.78
C ILE A 328 14.20 8.62 -20.36
N VAL A 329 14.58 8.08 -19.21
CA VAL A 329 13.94 6.91 -18.60
C VAL A 329 12.94 7.41 -17.56
N ILE A 330 11.71 6.91 -17.64
CA ILE A 330 10.62 7.24 -16.71
C ILE A 330 9.81 5.99 -16.35
N SER A 331 9.06 6.10 -15.26
CA SER A 331 8.07 5.10 -14.85
C SER A 331 6.77 5.24 -15.65
N PRO A 332 5.99 4.16 -15.86
CA PRO A 332 4.63 4.26 -16.40
C PRO A 332 3.69 5.10 -15.53
N ASN A 333 4.01 5.28 -14.24
CA ASN A 333 3.27 6.15 -13.32
C ASN A 333 3.77 7.60 -13.32
N THR A 334 4.71 7.97 -14.20
CA THR A 334 5.10 9.39 -14.32
C THR A 334 3.92 10.21 -14.84
N PRO A 335 3.61 11.38 -14.22
CA PRO A 335 2.56 12.27 -14.71
C PRO A 335 2.70 12.57 -16.19
N ALA A 336 1.60 12.48 -16.93
CA ALA A 336 1.58 12.70 -18.37
C ALA A 336 2.14 14.08 -18.75
N PHE A 337 1.98 15.10 -17.89
CA PHE A 337 2.56 16.43 -18.06
C PHE A 337 4.09 16.40 -18.18
N ILE A 338 4.75 15.59 -17.34
CA ILE A 338 6.22 15.45 -17.34
C ILE A 338 6.64 14.55 -18.51
N ALA A 339 5.99 13.39 -18.66
CA ALA A 339 6.32 12.43 -19.72
C ALA A 339 6.22 13.02 -21.14
N ASN A 340 5.23 13.89 -21.38
CA ASN A 340 5.01 14.50 -22.68
C ASN A 340 5.99 15.64 -23.02
N LYS A 341 6.81 16.12 -22.07
CA LYS A 341 7.93 17.03 -22.37
C LYS A 341 9.07 16.33 -23.12
N PHE A 342 9.16 15.00 -23.00
CA PHE A 342 10.23 14.21 -23.58
C PHE A 342 9.75 13.45 -24.83
N LYS A 343 10.40 13.73 -25.97
CA LYS A 343 10.14 13.01 -27.23
C LYS A 343 10.81 11.64 -27.23
N ASN A 344 12.08 11.59 -26.85
CA ASN A 344 12.88 10.38 -26.78
C ASN A 344 12.86 9.83 -25.34
N LYS A 345 11.98 8.86 -25.07
CA LYS A 345 11.80 8.30 -23.74
C LYS A 345 11.62 6.78 -23.73
N ARG A 346 12.17 6.12 -22.72
CA ARG A 346 11.94 4.72 -22.36
C ARG A 346 11.07 4.68 -21.12
N ILE A 347 9.93 4.00 -21.20
CA ILE A 347 9.02 3.80 -20.07
C ILE A 347 9.27 2.39 -19.52
N THR A 348 9.60 2.27 -18.23
CA THR A 348 9.98 1.00 -17.61
C THR A 348 9.58 0.91 -16.14
N ASN A 349 9.46 -0.31 -15.62
CA ASN A 349 9.28 -0.61 -14.18
C ASN A 349 10.58 -1.10 -13.51
N ASP A 350 11.72 -1.12 -14.21
CA ASP A 350 12.98 -1.70 -13.71
C ASP A 350 13.37 -1.19 -12.31
N ILE A 351 13.21 0.12 -12.07
CA ILE A 351 13.56 0.73 -10.79
C ILE A 351 12.62 0.28 -9.66
N ARG A 352 11.32 0.13 -9.95
CA ARG A 352 10.35 -0.42 -8.99
C ARG A 352 10.62 -1.89 -8.72
N ALA A 353 11.04 -2.66 -9.73
CA ALA A 353 11.44 -4.06 -9.54
C ALA A 353 12.63 -4.16 -8.56
N LEU A 354 13.64 -3.30 -8.67
CA LEU A 354 14.76 -3.23 -7.71
C LEU A 354 14.32 -2.89 -6.29
N GLN A 355 13.39 -1.94 -6.13
CA GLN A 355 12.81 -1.53 -4.84
C GLN A 355 11.99 -2.66 -4.19
N SER A 356 11.26 -3.43 -5.01
CA SER A 356 10.31 -4.43 -4.52
C SER A 356 10.97 -5.63 -3.82
N VAL A 357 12.24 -5.88 -4.08
CA VAL A 357 13.02 -7.01 -3.54
C VAL A 357 13.74 -6.57 -2.27
N LYS A 358 13.36 -7.14 -1.12
CA LYS A 358 13.84 -6.71 0.19
C LYS A 358 15.15 -7.39 0.52
N ASN A 359 16.10 -6.65 1.07
CA ASN A 359 17.30 -7.28 1.64
C ASN A 359 16.98 -7.92 3.01
N LYS A 360 17.90 -8.75 3.52
CA LYS A 360 17.71 -9.48 4.79
C LYS A 360 17.43 -8.56 5.98
N MET A 361 18.03 -7.36 6.02
CA MET A 361 17.78 -6.40 7.10
C MET A 361 16.41 -5.74 6.98
N GLU A 362 15.91 -5.53 5.76
CA GLU A 362 14.56 -5.05 5.52
C GLU A 362 13.52 -6.10 5.94
N LEU A 363 13.68 -7.35 5.51
CA LEU A 363 12.82 -8.48 5.93
C LEU A 363 12.79 -8.64 7.45
N TYR A 364 13.96 -8.56 8.10
CA TYR A 364 14.06 -8.57 9.56
C TYR A 364 13.23 -7.47 10.21
N GLY A 365 13.32 -6.24 9.71
CA GLY A 365 12.53 -5.12 10.20
C GLY A 365 11.03 -5.33 10.02
N MET A 366 10.60 -5.80 8.85
CA MET A 366 9.19 -6.06 8.56
C MET A 366 8.62 -7.15 9.46
N LEU A 367 9.38 -8.20 9.75
CA LEU A 367 9.03 -9.22 10.74
C LEU A 367 8.81 -8.59 12.12
N ARG A 368 9.71 -7.71 12.56
CA ARG A 368 9.57 -7.03 13.85
C ARG A 368 8.37 -6.11 13.91
N ALA A 369 8.12 -5.35 12.85
CA ALA A 369 6.94 -4.51 12.71
C ALA A 369 5.66 -5.35 12.86
N ASN A 370 5.59 -6.49 12.18
CA ASN A 370 4.48 -7.44 12.28
C ASN A 370 4.30 -8.03 13.68
N ILE A 371 5.39 -8.35 14.40
CA ILE A 371 5.32 -8.83 15.78
C ILE A 371 4.71 -7.77 16.71
N LEU A 372 5.10 -6.50 16.54
CA LEU A 372 4.60 -5.39 17.35
C LEU A 372 3.10 -5.14 17.11
N ASP A 373 2.66 -5.18 15.86
CA ASP A 373 1.24 -5.02 15.50
C ASP A 373 0.41 -6.24 15.92
N ALA A 374 0.95 -7.47 15.80
CA ALA A 374 0.30 -8.68 16.31
C ALA A 374 0.08 -8.60 17.84
N LEU A 375 1.05 -8.10 18.59
CA LEU A 375 0.91 -7.86 20.03
C LEU A 375 -0.21 -6.85 20.33
N ALA A 376 -0.33 -5.78 19.53
CA ALA A 376 -1.41 -4.82 19.66
C ALA A 376 -2.78 -5.46 19.41
N LEU A 377 -2.90 -6.31 18.37
CA LEU A 377 -4.13 -7.04 18.08
C LEU A 377 -4.49 -8.06 19.17
N ILE A 378 -3.53 -8.74 19.79
CA ILE A 378 -3.79 -9.65 20.92
C ILE A 378 -4.39 -8.88 22.11
N LYS A 379 -3.78 -7.74 22.47
CA LYS A 379 -4.29 -6.87 23.56
C LYS A 379 -5.66 -6.31 23.25
N LEU A 380 -5.88 -5.86 22.01
CA LEU A 380 -7.17 -5.35 21.56
C LEU A 380 -8.25 -6.43 21.61
N SER A 381 -7.97 -7.61 21.05
CA SER A 381 -8.90 -8.73 21.02
C SER A 381 -9.36 -9.10 22.43
N THR A 382 -8.42 -9.17 23.37
CA THR A 382 -8.73 -9.38 24.80
C THR A 382 -9.69 -8.31 25.33
N TRP A 383 -9.41 -7.03 25.07
CA TRP A 383 -10.22 -5.92 25.54
C TRP A 383 -11.64 -5.92 24.93
N ILE A 384 -11.78 -6.26 23.65
CA ILE A 384 -13.09 -6.39 22.97
C ILE A 384 -13.98 -7.43 23.64
N HIS A 385 -13.40 -8.55 24.11
CA HIS A 385 -14.15 -9.63 24.76
C HIS A 385 -14.65 -9.28 26.17
N THR A 386 -14.26 -8.13 26.74
CA THR A 386 -14.65 -7.74 28.11
C THR A 386 -16.01 -7.05 28.21
N ALA A 387 -16.44 -6.35 27.16
CA ALA A 387 -17.69 -5.59 27.15
C ALA A 387 -18.08 -5.24 25.71
N SER A 388 -19.35 -4.84 25.50
CA SER A 388 -19.77 -4.28 24.22
C SER A 388 -19.03 -2.97 23.93
N ARG A 389 -18.56 -2.80 22.69
CA ARG A 389 -17.84 -1.62 22.21
C ARG A 389 -18.46 -1.11 20.92
N THR A 390 -18.25 0.15 20.57
CA THR A 390 -18.52 0.65 19.23
C THR A 390 -17.33 0.44 18.29
N GLU A 391 -17.54 0.47 16.98
CA GLU A 391 -16.47 0.49 15.97
C GLU A 391 -15.44 1.59 16.26
N ARG A 392 -15.90 2.80 16.57
CA ARG A 392 -15.06 3.94 16.95
C ARG A 392 -14.22 3.67 18.20
N GLU A 393 -14.81 3.15 19.27
CA GLU A 393 -14.09 2.82 20.50
C GLU A 393 -12.99 1.77 20.25
N ILE A 394 -13.26 0.79 19.38
CA ILE A 394 -12.28 -0.23 19.00
C ILE A 394 -11.12 0.39 18.22
N ALA A 395 -11.40 1.24 17.22
CA ALA A 395 -10.38 1.91 16.44
C ALA A 395 -9.50 2.82 17.30
N GLU A 396 -10.11 3.62 18.19
CA GLU A 396 -9.40 4.50 19.13
C GLU A 396 -8.56 3.70 20.11
N GLN A 397 -9.08 2.60 20.66
CA GLN A 397 -8.35 1.74 21.56
C GLN A 397 -7.17 1.04 20.87
N LEU A 398 -7.33 0.59 19.62
CA LEU A 398 -6.23 0.02 18.85
C LEU A 398 -5.13 1.06 18.63
N ARG A 399 -5.49 2.27 18.22
CA ARG A 399 -4.54 3.38 18.05
C ARG A 399 -3.81 3.69 19.35
N LYS A 400 -4.53 3.70 20.48
CA LYS A 400 -3.94 3.89 21.81
C LYS A 400 -2.91 2.80 22.12
N ILE A 401 -3.28 1.52 21.98
CA ILE A 401 -2.37 0.39 22.23
C ILE A 401 -1.14 0.47 21.33
N LYS A 402 -1.30 0.78 20.04
CA LYS A 402 -0.18 0.96 19.11
C LYS A 402 0.73 2.12 19.53
N SER A 403 0.16 3.26 19.96
CA SER A 403 0.93 4.44 20.40
C SER A 403 1.72 4.27 21.70
N GLU A 404 1.40 3.27 22.52
CA GLU A 404 2.20 2.92 23.72
C GLU A 404 3.56 2.31 23.33
N ASN A 405 3.70 1.82 22.11
CA ASN A 405 4.96 1.36 21.57
C ASN A 405 5.77 2.54 21.02
N ARG A 406 6.95 2.79 21.60
CA ARG A 406 7.84 3.90 21.21
C ARG A 406 8.27 3.89 19.73
N TYR A 407 8.16 2.76 19.03
CA TYR A 407 8.54 2.63 17.62
C TYR A 407 7.40 2.92 16.65
N PHE A 408 6.15 2.95 17.14
CA PHE A 408 5.00 3.26 16.30
C PHE A 408 5.07 4.72 15.86
N LEU A 409 5.05 4.96 14.54
CA LEU A 409 5.07 6.31 13.99
C LEU A 409 3.66 6.81 13.67
N ARG A 410 2.90 6.01 12.90
CA ARG A 410 1.53 6.31 12.44
C ARG A 410 0.89 5.03 11.88
N THR A 411 -0.39 5.06 11.57
CA THR A 411 -1.04 3.97 10.82
C THR A 411 -0.62 4.03 9.34
N SER A 412 -0.46 2.87 8.68
CA SER A 412 -0.11 2.81 7.24
C SER A 412 -1.30 3.08 6.31
N PHE A 413 -2.52 3.04 6.85
CA PHE A 413 -3.78 3.50 6.26
C PHE A 413 -4.78 3.80 7.38
N ASP A 414 -5.98 4.30 7.06
CA ASP A 414 -7.04 4.46 8.06
C ASP A 414 -7.65 3.10 8.38
N SER A 415 -7.58 2.66 9.64
CA SER A 415 -8.04 1.32 10.03
C SER A 415 -9.51 1.10 9.72
N ILE A 416 -9.86 -0.08 9.21
CA ILE A 416 -11.24 -0.50 9.01
C ILE A 416 -11.65 -1.29 10.26
N VAL A 417 -12.69 -0.82 10.94
CA VAL A 417 -13.33 -1.55 12.03
C VAL A 417 -14.81 -1.65 11.71
N ALA A 418 -15.25 -2.86 11.39
CA ALA A 418 -16.59 -3.10 10.89
C ALA A 418 -17.29 -4.19 11.69
N VAL A 419 -18.45 -3.85 12.25
CA VAL A 419 -19.22 -4.70 13.17
C VAL A 419 -20.50 -5.17 12.51
N GLY A 420 -20.72 -6.49 12.51
CA GLY A 420 -21.89 -7.10 11.88
C GLY A 420 -21.97 -6.79 10.39
N LYS A 421 -23.16 -6.36 9.92
CA LYS A 421 -23.44 -6.08 8.50
C LYS A 421 -22.45 -5.10 7.84
N ASN A 422 -21.87 -4.20 8.62
CA ASN A 422 -20.90 -3.23 8.12
C ASN A 422 -19.64 -3.92 7.58
N GLY A 423 -19.30 -5.11 8.09
CA GLY A 423 -18.18 -5.89 7.58
C GLY A 423 -18.37 -6.37 6.14
N ALA A 424 -19.60 -6.38 5.61
CA ALA A 424 -19.86 -6.72 4.21
C ALA A 424 -19.45 -5.59 3.24
N GLU A 425 -19.18 -4.38 3.75
CA GLU A 425 -18.66 -3.25 2.99
C GLU A 425 -17.12 -3.30 3.03
N LEU A 426 -16.49 -3.62 1.90
CA LEU A 426 -15.03 -3.85 1.79
C LEU A 426 -14.20 -2.76 2.48
N HIS A 427 -14.54 -1.50 2.23
CA HIS A 427 -13.84 -0.31 2.72
C HIS A 427 -14.72 0.52 3.67
N HIS A 428 -15.40 -0.16 4.60
CA HIS A 428 -16.27 0.47 5.60
C HIS A 428 -15.59 1.63 6.34
N SER A 429 -16.26 2.77 6.40
CA SER A 429 -15.84 3.91 7.21
C SER A 429 -16.33 3.76 8.64
N ILE A 430 -15.42 3.88 9.62
CA ILE A 430 -15.71 3.69 11.05
C ILE A 430 -16.98 4.46 11.49
N GLY A 431 -17.96 3.72 12.00
CA GLY A 431 -19.18 4.25 12.57
C GLY A 431 -19.27 4.04 14.09
N ASP A 432 -20.50 3.97 14.59
CA ASP A 432 -20.81 3.82 16.03
C ASP A 432 -21.63 2.53 16.32
N THR A 433 -21.54 1.52 15.44
CA THR A 433 -22.23 0.22 15.62
C THR A 433 -21.64 -0.56 16.80
N TYR A 434 -22.52 -1.09 17.67
CA TYR A 434 -22.12 -1.82 18.89
C TYR A 434 -21.90 -3.33 18.66
N THR A 435 -20.91 -3.91 19.32
CA THR A 435 -20.59 -5.35 19.23
C THR A 435 -21.58 -6.30 19.93
N ALA A 436 -22.32 -5.85 20.97
CA ALA A 436 -23.20 -6.73 21.78
C ALA A 436 -24.19 -7.59 20.97
N LYS A 437 -24.66 -7.06 19.84
CA LYS A 437 -25.70 -7.67 19.03
C LYS A 437 -25.22 -8.20 17.69
N GLU A 438 -23.91 -8.23 17.47
CA GLU A 438 -23.33 -8.69 16.20
C GLU A 438 -22.48 -9.94 16.38
N LYS A 439 -22.30 -10.68 15.28
CA LYS A 439 -21.60 -11.97 15.30
C LYS A 439 -20.15 -11.85 14.82
N ALA A 440 -19.83 -10.84 14.03
CA ALA A 440 -18.50 -10.66 13.45
C ALA A 440 -18.00 -9.22 13.69
N ILE A 441 -16.70 -9.10 13.92
CA ILE A 441 -15.97 -7.86 14.07
C ILE A 441 -14.75 -7.97 13.16
N LEU A 442 -14.79 -7.31 12.01
CA LEU A 442 -13.65 -7.25 11.08
C LEU A 442 -12.78 -6.07 11.49
N ILE A 443 -11.49 -6.33 11.70
CA ILE A 443 -10.49 -5.32 12.03
C ILE A 443 -9.36 -5.46 11.03
N ASP A 444 -9.21 -4.46 10.19
CA ASP A 444 -8.11 -4.32 9.25
C ASP A 444 -7.30 -3.09 9.63
N SER A 445 -6.01 -3.29 9.86
CA SER A 445 -5.14 -2.23 10.34
C SER A 445 -3.68 -2.50 10.02
N GLY A 446 -2.98 -1.43 9.70
CA GLY A 446 -1.53 -1.43 9.59
C GLY A 446 -0.87 -0.24 10.28
N SER A 447 0.45 -0.26 10.30
CA SER A 447 1.32 0.67 11.00
C SER A 447 2.57 0.97 10.18
N GLN A 448 3.09 2.17 10.33
CA GLN A 448 4.41 2.58 9.88
C GLN A 448 5.38 2.56 11.05
N TYR A 449 6.51 1.92 10.84
CA TYR A 449 7.70 1.92 11.68
C TYR A 449 8.88 2.37 10.83
N ILE A 450 9.92 2.90 11.47
CA ILE A 450 11.15 3.27 10.76
C ILE A 450 11.82 2.05 10.09
N PHE A 451 11.51 0.84 10.58
CA PHE A 451 12.02 -0.45 10.11
C PHE A 451 10.94 -1.32 9.44
N GLY A 452 9.81 -0.77 8.99
CA GLY A 452 8.84 -1.57 8.24
C GLY A 452 7.44 -1.01 8.21
N THR A 453 6.64 -1.57 7.31
CA THR A 453 5.21 -1.28 7.16
C THR A 453 4.46 -2.58 7.45
N THR A 454 3.28 -2.48 8.09
CA THR A 454 2.40 -3.62 8.34
C THR A 454 1.06 -3.46 7.65
N ASP A 455 0.46 -4.60 7.33
CA ASP A 455 -0.93 -4.74 6.93
C ASP A 455 -1.50 -6.05 7.47
N ILE A 456 -2.56 -5.98 8.28
CA ILE A 456 -3.08 -7.15 9.01
C ILE A 456 -4.58 -6.99 9.25
N THR A 457 -5.35 -7.87 8.60
CA THR A 457 -6.76 -8.12 8.91
C THR A 457 -6.99 -9.35 9.80
N ARG A 458 -7.80 -9.19 10.85
CA ARG A 458 -8.42 -10.28 11.61
C ARG A 458 -9.91 -10.05 11.76
N THR A 459 -10.68 -11.11 11.54
CA THR A 459 -12.10 -11.16 11.89
C THR A 459 -12.26 -11.87 13.23
N LEU A 460 -13.02 -11.29 14.15
CA LEU A 460 -13.29 -11.81 15.49
C LEU A 460 -14.79 -12.07 15.71
N SER A 461 -15.12 -12.87 16.71
CA SER A 461 -16.50 -13.10 17.16
C SER A 461 -16.58 -13.30 18.67
N THR A 462 -17.62 -12.76 19.31
CA THR A 462 -17.94 -13.07 20.72
C THR A 462 -18.99 -14.17 20.87
N ARG A 463 -19.59 -14.62 19.76
CA ARG A 463 -20.72 -15.56 19.74
C ARG A 463 -20.86 -16.25 18.37
N PRO A 464 -19.83 -17.00 17.91
CA PRO A 464 -19.81 -17.55 16.57
C PRO A 464 -20.88 -18.63 16.40
N ASP A 465 -21.66 -18.55 15.32
CA ASP A 465 -22.62 -19.58 14.93
C ASP A 465 -22.06 -20.50 13.83
N ALA A 466 -22.79 -21.57 13.50
CA ALA A 466 -22.30 -22.57 12.54
C ALA A 466 -21.99 -21.99 11.15
N ILE A 467 -22.76 -20.99 10.69
CA ILE A 467 -22.58 -20.40 9.36
C ILE A 467 -21.34 -19.50 9.35
N LEU A 468 -21.17 -18.66 10.38
CA LEU A 468 -19.98 -17.83 10.52
C LEU A 468 -18.71 -18.68 10.66
N LYS A 469 -18.77 -19.77 11.43
CA LYS A 469 -17.63 -20.71 11.56
C LYS A 469 -17.27 -21.36 10.24
N ARG A 470 -18.27 -21.84 9.48
CA ARG A 470 -18.06 -22.40 8.14
C ARG A 470 -17.36 -21.41 7.23
N ASP A 471 -17.91 -20.19 7.10
CA ASP A 471 -17.34 -19.18 6.22
C ASP A 471 -15.95 -18.73 6.67
N TYR A 472 -15.74 -18.53 7.98
CA TYR A 472 -14.43 -18.20 8.55
C TYR A 472 -13.41 -19.28 8.22
N THR A 473 -13.80 -20.55 8.33
CA THR A 473 -12.93 -21.68 8.03
C THR A 473 -12.56 -21.71 6.55
N PHE A 474 -13.50 -21.46 5.62
CA PHE A 474 -13.18 -21.39 4.19
C PHE A 474 -12.30 -20.20 3.82
N VAL A 475 -12.50 -19.03 4.44
CA VAL A 475 -11.59 -17.89 4.28
C VAL A 475 -10.20 -18.25 4.80
N LEU A 476 -10.10 -18.90 5.97
CA LEU A 476 -8.82 -19.36 6.51
C LEU A 476 -8.14 -20.36 5.58
N LYS A 477 -8.88 -21.32 5.02
CA LYS A 477 -8.37 -22.27 4.03
C LYS A 477 -7.86 -21.54 2.77
N ALA A 478 -8.59 -20.53 2.30
CA ALA A 478 -8.17 -19.70 1.16
C ALA A 478 -6.90 -18.89 1.47
N THR A 479 -6.70 -18.45 2.72
CA THR A 479 -5.45 -17.80 3.15
C THR A 479 -4.28 -18.78 3.24
N ILE A 480 -4.54 -20.03 3.63
CA ILE A 480 -3.51 -21.07 3.84
C ILE A 480 -3.09 -21.72 2.52
N ALA A 481 -4.03 -22.00 1.61
CA ALA A 481 -3.75 -22.80 0.41
C ALA A 481 -2.59 -22.26 -0.44
N PRO A 482 -2.49 -20.95 -0.74
CA PRO A 482 -1.35 -20.42 -1.49
C PRO A 482 -0.01 -20.54 -0.75
N LYS A 483 -0.03 -20.58 0.60
CA LYS A 483 1.17 -20.74 1.43
C LYS A 483 1.69 -22.18 1.47
N LEU A 484 0.89 -23.14 1.03
CA LEU A 484 1.27 -24.54 0.92
C LEU A 484 1.78 -24.92 -0.48
N LEU A 485 1.76 -23.98 -1.42
CA LEU A 485 2.30 -24.20 -2.77
C LEU A 485 3.81 -24.46 -2.72
N GLN A 486 4.26 -25.33 -3.63
CA GLN A 486 5.66 -25.60 -3.91
C GLN A 486 5.81 -25.57 -5.43
N GLU A 487 6.04 -24.37 -5.95
CA GLU A 487 6.09 -24.11 -7.40
C GLU A 487 7.47 -23.61 -7.79
N ARG A 488 7.72 -23.55 -9.11
CA ARG A 488 8.86 -22.81 -9.66
C ARG A 488 8.32 -21.57 -10.33
N GLU A 489 8.96 -20.43 -10.11
CA GLU A 489 8.56 -19.15 -10.71
C GLU A 489 7.13 -18.79 -10.28
N LEU A 490 6.87 -18.78 -8.97
CA LEU A 490 5.53 -18.54 -8.42
C LEU A 490 4.98 -17.19 -8.89
N GLY A 491 3.83 -17.24 -9.59
CA GLY A 491 3.12 -16.05 -10.06
C GLY A 491 2.05 -15.56 -9.08
N GLY A 492 1.82 -14.24 -9.07
CA GLY A 492 0.73 -13.62 -8.30
C GLY A 492 -0.67 -14.05 -8.78
N ASP A 493 -0.81 -14.41 -10.06
CA ASP A 493 -2.00 -15.04 -10.64
C ASP A 493 -2.27 -16.44 -10.08
N THR A 494 -1.21 -17.22 -9.85
CA THR A 494 -1.27 -18.56 -9.27
C THR A 494 -1.70 -18.50 -7.81
N VAL A 495 -1.13 -17.57 -7.03
CA VAL A 495 -1.55 -17.29 -5.65
C VAL A 495 -3.02 -16.87 -5.61
N ASP A 496 -3.45 -15.94 -6.46
CA ASP A 496 -4.84 -15.46 -6.54
C ASP A 496 -5.81 -16.58 -6.91
N THR A 497 -5.51 -17.34 -7.96
CA THR A 497 -6.35 -18.45 -8.44
C THR A 497 -6.48 -19.54 -7.38
N THR A 498 -5.39 -19.85 -6.66
CA THR A 498 -5.38 -20.86 -5.59
C THR A 498 -6.31 -20.45 -4.45
N ALA A 499 -6.21 -19.21 -3.97
CA ALA A 499 -7.08 -18.70 -2.90
C ALA A 499 -8.56 -18.68 -3.33
N ARG A 500 -8.86 -18.17 -4.53
CA ARG A 500 -10.23 -18.12 -5.06
C ARG A 500 -10.85 -19.49 -5.23
N SER A 501 -10.08 -20.46 -5.72
CA SER A 501 -10.59 -21.81 -5.99
C SER A 501 -11.17 -22.48 -4.74
N VAL A 502 -10.59 -22.22 -3.57
CA VAL A 502 -11.09 -22.71 -2.27
C VAL A 502 -12.48 -22.15 -1.93
N LEU A 503 -12.75 -20.89 -2.28
CA LEU A 503 -14.05 -20.26 -2.02
C LEU A 503 -15.07 -20.61 -3.12
N LEU A 504 -14.63 -20.66 -4.37
CA LEU A 504 -15.47 -21.01 -5.53
C LEU A 504 -16.03 -22.43 -5.41
N SER A 505 -15.29 -23.38 -4.83
CA SER A 505 -15.79 -24.74 -4.59
C SER A 505 -17.03 -24.78 -3.68
N GLU A 506 -17.26 -23.72 -2.91
CA GLU A 506 -18.41 -23.54 -2.02
C GLU A 506 -19.41 -22.50 -2.52
N GLY A 507 -19.27 -22.04 -3.77
CA GLY A 507 -20.10 -21.00 -4.37
C GLY A 507 -19.88 -19.61 -3.77
N LEU A 508 -18.69 -19.33 -3.24
CA LEU A 508 -18.30 -18.04 -2.64
C LEU A 508 -17.24 -17.34 -3.50
N THR A 509 -17.17 -16.01 -3.43
CA THR A 509 -16.16 -15.18 -4.12
C THR A 509 -15.95 -13.85 -3.38
N TYR A 510 -14.96 -13.06 -3.81
CA TYR A 510 -14.69 -11.70 -3.35
C TYR A 510 -14.26 -10.79 -4.52
N ASP A 511 -14.69 -9.54 -4.45
CA ASP A 511 -14.52 -8.53 -5.51
C ASP A 511 -13.32 -7.61 -5.27
N SER A 512 -12.18 -8.20 -4.89
CA SER A 512 -10.88 -7.54 -4.68
C SER A 512 -9.75 -8.43 -5.18
N SER A 513 -8.52 -7.91 -5.32
CA SER A 513 -7.32 -8.76 -5.47
C SER A 513 -7.15 -9.66 -4.24
N THR A 514 -6.41 -10.76 -4.39
CA THR A 514 -6.06 -11.63 -3.25
C THR A 514 -4.99 -11.01 -2.37
N GLY A 515 -4.24 -10.04 -2.88
CA GLY A 515 -3.29 -9.25 -2.10
C GLY A 515 -2.44 -8.31 -2.96
N HIS A 516 -1.41 -7.73 -2.35
CA HIS A 516 -0.51 -6.75 -2.95
C HIS A 516 0.87 -6.81 -2.32
N GLY A 517 1.90 -6.29 -3.00
CA GLY A 517 3.20 -6.08 -2.38
C GLY A 517 3.15 -5.03 -1.26
N VAL A 518 4.09 -5.11 -0.31
CA VAL A 518 4.22 -4.17 0.82
C VAL A 518 5.64 -3.62 0.91
N GLY A 519 5.77 -2.30 1.03
CA GLY A 519 7.06 -1.61 1.07
C GLY A 519 7.72 -1.58 2.46
N PHE A 520 9.03 -1.34 2.49
CA PHE A 520 9.80 -1.24 3.74
C PHE A 520 9.78 0.19 4.32
N GLY A 521 8.80 0.48 5.17
CA GLY A 521 8.59 1.84 5.68
C GLY A 521 8.24 2.80 4.53
N LEU A 522 7.47 2.31 3.56
CA LEU A 522 7.04 3.01 2.34
C LEU A 522 5.52 2.81 2.16
N ASN A 523 5.03 2.67 0.93
CA ASN A 523 3.62 2.38 0.66
C ASN A 523 3.23 1.03 1.25
N VAL A 524 2.02 0.97 1.82
CA VAL A 524 1.41 -0.31 2.19
C VAL A 524 1.04 -1.12 0.94
N HIS A 525 0.61 -0.45 -0.14
CA HIS A 525 0.43 -1.03 -1.47
C HIS A 525 1.62 -0.70 -2.38
N GLU A 526 2.55 -1.64 -2.52
CA GLU A 526 3.74 -1.52 -3.36
C GLU A 526 3.69 -2.54 -4.50
N ASN A 527 3.54 -2.06 -5.74
CA ASN A 527 3.65 -2.90 -6.92
C ASN A 527 5.02 -2.72 -7.60
N PRO A 528 5.62 -3.80 -8.15
CA PRO A 528 5.29 -5.23 -7.99
C PRO A 528 5.67 -5.80 -6.60
N PRO A 529 5.22 -7.02 -6.23
CA PRO A 529 4.32 -7.91 -6.98
C PRO A 529 2.84 -7.50 -6.85
N ALA A 530 2.02 -7.99 -7.77
CA ALA A 530 0.56 -7.86 -7.72
C ALA A 530 -0.06 -9.25 -7.57
N ILE A 531 -0.91 -9.47 -6.55
CA ILE A 531 -1.53 -10.77 -6.27
C ILE A 531 -2.98 -10.74 -6.76
N SER A 532 -3.13 -10.83 -8.07
CA SER A 532 -4.40 -10.73 -8.77
C SER A 532 -4.41 -11.67 -9.96
N GLN A 533 -5.56 -11.85 -10.62
CA GLN A 533 -5.69 -12.67 -11.83
C GLN A 533 -4.73 -12.28 -12.98
N ASN A 534 -4.20 -11.04 -12.98
CA ASN A 534 -3.22 -10.56 -13.96
C ASN A 534 -1.83 -10.35 -13.33
N GLY A 535 -1.57 -10.95 -12.16
CA GLY A 535 -0.30 -10.89 -11.47
C GLY A 535 0.81 -11.60 -12.24
N GLY A 536 2.00 -11.01 -12.27
CA GLY A 536 3.19 -11.63 -12.86
C GLY A 536 3.97 -12.47 -11.84
N GLU A 537 5.18 -12.86 -12.25
CA GLU A 537 6.17 -13.53 -11.39
C GLU A 537 6.40 -12.74 -10.07
N ILE A 538 6.47 -13.48 -8.97
CA ILE A 538 6.91 -12.99 -7.67
C ILE A 538 8.38 -13.35 -7.51
N LEU A 539 9.21 -12.36 -7.22
CA LEU A 539 10.66 -12.52 -7.07
C LEU A 539 11.03 -12.89 -5.63
N GLU A 540 12.17 -13.58 -5.46
CA GLU A 540 12.75 -13.88 -4.15
C GLU A 540 12.85 -12.60 -3.29
N ASN A 541 12.49 -12.72 -2.01
CA ASN A 541 12.45 -11.65 -1.02
C ASN A 541 11.45 -10.51 -1.30
N GLN A 542 10.53 -10.65 -2.25
CA GLN A 542 9.36 -9.78 -2.29
C GLN A 542 8.42 -10.09 -1.13
N VAL A 543 7.89 -9.04 -0.51
CA VAL A 543 6.90 -9.10 0.57
C VAL A 543 5.53 -8.72 0.01
N PHE A 544 4.51 -9.51 0.32
CA PHE A 544 3.14 -9.31 -0.16
C PHE A 544 2.10 -9.81 0.83
N THR A 545 0.85 -9.40 0.68
CA THR A 545 -0.31 -9.86 1.48
C THR A 545 -1.01 -11.05 0.81
N ILE A 546 -1.65 -11.89 1.62
CA ILE A 546 -2.67 -12.85 1.19
C ILE A 546 -3.90 -12.60 2.06
N GLU A 547 -4.96 -12.04 1.48
CA GLU A 547 -6.10 -11.43 2.17
C GLU A 547 -7.49 -11.79 1.58
N PRO A 548 -7.79 -13.08 1.29
CA PRO A 548 -9.11 -13.45 0.79
C PRO A 548 -10.21 -13.10 1.81
N GLY A 549 -11.43 -12.94 1.30
CA GLY A 549 -12.58 -12.61 2.14
C GLY A 549 -13.89 -13.18 1.63
N VAL A 550 -14.91 -13.12 2.49
CA VAL A 550 -16.30 -13.45 2.19
C VAL A 550 -17.18 -12.36 2.78
N TYR A 551 -17.98 -11.71 1.94
CA TYR A 551 -18.82 -10.57 2.30
C TYR A 551 -20.28 -10.94 2.10
N ARG A 552 -21.00 -11.24 3.20
CA ARG A 552 -22.43 -11.55 3.17
C ARG A 552 -23.24 -10.28 3.38
N GLU A 553 -23.78 -9.76 2.28
CA GLU A 553 -24.60 -8.54 2.26
C GLU A 553 -25.64 -8.52 3.39
N GLY A 554 -25.68 -7.40 4.11
CA GLY A 554 -26.61 -7.18 5.23
C GLY A 554 -26.37 -8.04 6.47
N LYS A 555 -25.31 -8.87 6.51
CA LYS A 555 -25.03 -9.81 7.62
C LYS A 555 -23.67 -9.60 8.27
N TYR A 556 -22.59 -9.87 7.55
CA TYR A 556 -21.21 -9.76 8.02
C TYR A 556 -20.22 -9.86 6.88
N GLY A 557 -18.98 -9.44 7.11
CA GLY A 557 -17.85 -9.84 6.29
C GLY A 557 -16.76 -10.49 7.12
N ILE A 558 -15.95 -11.28 6.43
CA ILE A 558 -14.79 -11.97 6.97
C ILE A 558 -13.63 -11.69 6.01
N ARG A 559 -12.52 -11.25 6.55
CA ARG A 559 -11.22 -11.23 5.87
C ARG A 559 -10.16 -11.72 6.84
N ILE A 560 -9.23 -12.51 6.33
CA ILE A 560 -8.05 -12.98 7.06
C ILE A 560 -6.85 -12.67 6.18
N GLU A 561 -5.99 -11.80 6.69
CA GLU A 561 -4.86 -11.29 5.96
C GLU A 561 -3.57 -11.54 6.72
N ASP A 562 -2.58 -12.03 5.99
CA ASP A 562 -1.22 -12.10 6.49
C ASP A 562 -0.28 -11.52 5.44
N MET A 563 0.72 -10.78 5.92
CA MET A 563 1.93 -10.52 5.16
C MET A 563 2.81 -11.77 5.13
N VAL A 564 3.35 -12.04 3.94
CA VAL A 564 4.25 -13.14 3.63
C VAL A 564 5.41 -12.64 2.76
N TYR A 565 6.46 -13.44 2.63
CA TYR A 565 7.51 -13.19 1.64
C TYR A 565 7.89 -14.47 0.91
N LEU A 566 8.48 -14.32 -0.28
CA LEU A 566 8.94 -15.44 -1.10
C LEU A 566 10.40 -15.78 -0.82
N GLU A 567 10.71 -17.07 -0.69
CA GLU A 567 12.07 -17.60 -0.64
C GLU A 567 12.23 -18.73 -1.66
N SER A 568 13.30 -18.70 -2.45
CA SER A 568 13.60 -19.75 -3.43
C SER A 568 14.65 -20.71 -2.87
N LEU A 569 14.26 -21.94 -2.54
CA LEU A 569 15.12 -23.01 -2.02
C LEU A 569 15.23 -24.16 -3.01
N ASP A 570 16.46 -24.46 -3.46
CA ASP A 570 16.74 -25.52 -4.45
C ASP A 570 15.88 -25.41 -5.73
N GLY A 571 15.57 -24.18 -6.13
CA GLY A 571 14.74 -23.87 -7.29
C GLY A 571 13.25 -24.17 -7.08
N MET A 572 12.79 -24.24 -5.83
CA MET A 572 11.37 -24.23 -5.46
C MET A 572 11.08 -22.96 -4.65
N ASP A 573 9.99 -22.29 -4.99
CA ASP A 573 9.54 -21.10 -4.31
C ASP A 573 8.63 -21.48 -3.14
N ILE A 574 8.94 -20.92 -1.97
CA ILE A 574 8.28 -21.18 -0.71
C ILE A 574 7.80 -19.85 -0.14
N VAL A 575 6.54 -19.82 0.28
CA VAL A 575 5.91 -18.65 0.89
C VAL A 575 6.04 -18.74 2.41
N HIS A 576 6.65 -17.73 3.03
CA HIS A 576 6.91 -17.68 4.47
C HIS A 576 6.08 -16.59 5.16
N ASP A 577 5.53 -16.91 6.34
CA ASP A 577 4.78 -15.93 7.15
C ASP A 577 5.68 -14.84 7.74
N LEU A 578 5.22 -13.59 7.64
CA LEU A 578 5.68 -12.47 8.46
C LEU A 578 4.69 -12.13 9.57
N THR A 579 3.39 -12.33 9.32
CA THR A 579 2.33 -12.03 10.30
C THR A 579 2.11 -13.20 11.27
N PHE A 580 2.43 -12.96 12.55
CA PHE A 580 2.23 -13.90 13.66
C PHE A 580 1.08 -13.49 14.59
N ALA A 581 0.01 -12.92 14.06
CA ALA A 581 -1.22 -12.69 14.83
C ALA A 581 -2.07 -13.97 14.90
N PRO A 582 -2.60 -14.37 16.07
CA PRO A 582 -3.38 -15.60 16.21
C PRO A 582 -4.68 -15.54 15.41
N TYR A 583 -5.07 -16.68 14.87
CA TYR A 583 -6.44 -16.89 14.39
C TYR A 583 -7.37 -17.12 15.58
N GLN A 584 -8.65 -16.80 15.43
CA GLN A 584 -9.61 -17.09 16.50
C GLN A 584 -10.05 -18.57 16.43
N MET A 585 -9.54 -19.38 17.36
CA MET A 585 -9.59 -20.85 17.26
C MET A 585 -10.99 -21.44 17.44
N ASP A 586 -11.88 -20.78 18.18
CA ASP A 586 -13.26 -21.23 18.35
C ASP A 586 -14.15 -20.90 17.14
N MET A 587 -13.66 -20.11 16.17
CA MET A 587 -14.31 -19.88 14.88
C MET A 587 -13.95 -20.93 13.81
N ILE A 588 -12.97 -21.80 14.08
CA ILE A 588 -12.53 -22.83 13.12
C ILE A 588 -13.38 -24.09 13.29
N ASP A 589 -14.06 -24.51 12.22
CA ASP A 589 -14.69 -25.84 12.14
C ASP A 589 -13.63 -26.87 11.70
N ARG A 590 -13.15 -27.64 12.67
CA ARG A 590 -12.07 -28.62 12.48
C ARG A 590 -12.42 -29.70 11.45
N ASN A 591 -13.70 -29.99 11.25
CA ASN A 591 -14.12 -31.03 10.31
C ASN A 591 -13.95 -30.62 8.84
N LEU A 592 -13.74 -29.33 8.58
CA LEU A 592 -13.52 -28.80 7.23
C LEU A 592 -12.03 -28.69 6.87
N LEU A 593 -11.13 -28.92 7.83
CA LEU A 593 -9.70 -28.81 7.62
C LEU A 593 -9.11 -30.11 7.07
N THR A 594 -8.14 -29.98 6.17
CA THR A 594 -7.25 -31.07 5.79
C THR A 594 -6.19 -31.30 6.87
N GLU A 595 -5.46 -32.41 6.76
CA GLU A 595 -4.33 -32.69 7.66
C GLU A 595 -3.22 -31.64 7.51
N ASP A 596 -2.89 -31.24 6.28
CA ASP A 596 -1.86 -30.23 6.01
C ASP A 596 -2.24 -28.84 6.54
N GLU A 597 -3.50 -28.44 6.39
CA GLU A 597 -4.02 -27.18 6.95
C GLU A 597 -3.95 -27.20 8.48
N SER A 598 -4.35 -28.30 9.10
CA SER A 598 -4.28 -28.48 10.56
C SER A 598 -2.83 -28.42 11.05
N LYS A 599 -1.91 -29.07 10.34
CA LYS A 599 -0.47 -29.05 10.62
C LYS A 599 0.12 -27.66 10.48
N TYR A 600 -0.27 -26.91 9.45
CA TYR A 600 0.12 -25.52 9.25
C TYR A 600 -0.35 -24.65 10.41
N ILE A 601 -1.63 -24.71 10.78
CA ILE A 601 -2.20 -23.94 11.91
C ILE A 601 -1.49 -24.28 13.22
N ASN A 602 -1.28 -25.56 13.52
CA ASN A 602 -0.57 -25.98 14.74
C ASN A 602 0.88 -25.46 14.75
N THR A 603 1.56 -25.49 13.61
CA THR A 603 2.93 -24.94 13.48
C THR A 603 2.95 -23.44 13.71
N LYS A 604 2.03 -22.69 13.10
CA LYS A 604 1.88 -21.24 13.31
C LYS A 604 1.55 -20.93 14.77
N ASN A 605 0.62 -21.66 15.39
CA ASN A 605 0.25 -21.51 16.79
C ASN A 605 1.43 -21.73 17.75
N ARG A 606 2.28 -22.74 17.52
CA ARG A 606 3.50 -22.95 18.31
C ARG A 606 4.45 -21.75 18.20
N LYS A 607 4.69 -21.24 16.99
CA LYS A 607 5.53 -20.05 16.77
C LYS A 607 4.97 -18.83 17.49
N ILE A 608 3.65 -18.58 17.38
CA ILE A 608 2.96 -17.48 18.07
C ILE A 608 3.08 -17.62 19.60
N GLY A 609 2.84 -18.82 20.15
CA GLY A 609 2.97 -19.08 21.58
C GLY A 609 4.37 -18.75 22.08
N CYS A 610 5.40 -19.23 21.39
CA CYS A 610 6.78 -18.95 21.76
C CYS A 610 7.16 -17.46 21.61
N LEU A 611 6.61 -16.79 20.60
CA LEU A 611 6.80 -15.36 20.36
C LEU A 611 6.15 -14.47 21.41
N PHE A 612 5.03 -14.85 22.04
CA PHE A 612 4.26 -13.90 22.86
C PHE A 612 4.05 -14.31 24.32
N MET A 613 4.13 -15.60 24.67
CA MET A 613 3.78 -16.06 26.02
C MET A 613 4.61 -15.40 27.14
N SER A 614 5.91 -15.18 26.92
CA SER A 614 6.78 -14.50 27.89
C SER A 614 6.67 -12.96 27.89
N ARG A 615 6.10 -12.38 26.82
CA ARG A 615 6.00 -10.92 26.62
C ARG A 615 4.72 -10.33 27.16
N ILE A 616 3.66 -11.13 27.18
CA ILE A 616 2.36 -10.70 27.67
C ILE A 616 2.32 -10.85 29.19
N LYS A 617 2.43 -9.71 29.88
CA LYS A 617 2.46 -9.66 31.35
C LYS A 617 1.06 -9.65 31.98
N ASP A 618 0.04 -9.17 31.26
CA ASP A 618 -1.32 -9.13 31.77
C ASP A 618 -2.03 -10.48 31.60
N LYS A 619 -2.71 -10.93 32.66
CA LYS A 619 -3.33 -12.26 32.71
C LYS A 619 -4.43 -12.46 31.67
N ALA A 620 -5.14 -11.39 31.30
CA ALA A 620 -6.25 -11.48 30.37
C ALA A 620 -5.75 -11.75 28.94
N SER A 621 -4.74 -11.01 28.48
CA SER A 621 -4.18 -11.19 27.15
C SER A 621 -3.39 -12.50 27.05
N LEU A 622 -2.74 -12.93 28.13
CA LEU A 622 -2.08 -14.23 28.17
C LEU A 622 -3.10 -15.38 28.05
N LYS A 623 -4.25 -15.26 28.72
CA LYS A 623 -5.34 -16.23 28.58
C LYS A 623 -5.86 -16.29 27.14
N TYR A 624 -6.14 -15.13 26.53
CA TYR A 624 -6.58 -15.05 25.13
C TYR A 624 -5.57 -15.71 24.19
N LEU A 625 -4.28 -15.42 24.38
CA LEU A 625 -3.19 -16.02 23.61
C LEU A 625 -3.21 -17.55 23.77
N ILE A 626 -3.20 -18.07 25.00
CA ILE A 626 -3.19 -19.52 25.26
C ILE A 626 -4.39 -20.19 24.60
N GLU A 627 -5.59 -19.61 24.69
CA GLU A 627 -6.79 -20.17 24.06
C GLU A 627 -6.70 -20.20 22.54
N ASN A 628 -6.08 -19.18 21.94
CA ASN A 628 -5.94 -19.05 20.48
C ASN A 628 -4.62 -19.56 19.91
N THR A 629 -3.79 -20.22 20.73
CA THR A 629 -2.60 -20.97 20.28
C THR A 629 -2.67 -22.44 20.68
N LYS A 630 -3.85 -22.95 21.07
CA LYS A 630 -4.05 -24.39 21.29
C LYS A 630 -3.89 -25.14 19.98
N GLU A 631 -3.35 -26.34 20.05
CA GLU A 631 -3.34 -27.24 18.90
C GLU A 631 -4.76 -27.76 18.62
N LEU A 632 -5.06 -27.94 17.34
CA LEU A 632 -6.32 -28.46 16.79
C LEU A 632 -6.52 -29.95 17.06
#